data_AF-A0A353MIQ9-F1
#
_entry.id   AF-A0A353MIQ9-F1
#
_cell.length_a   1.000
_cell.length_b   1.000
_cell.length_c   1.000
_cell.angle_alpha   90.00
_cell.angle_beta   90.00
_cell.angle_gamma   90.00
#
_symmetry.space_group_name_H-M   'P 1'
#
loop_
_entity.id
_entity.type
_entity.pdbx_description
1 polymer ?
#
loop_
_entity_poly.entity_id
_entity_poly.type
_entity_poly.pdbx_seq_one_letter_code
_entity_poly.pdbx_strand_id
1 'polypeptide(L)' 'MKTDDIKPAISSNGTQLAIIGIGCLFPQADDRNAYWANIMEGVDAITEVPASHWPVEDYYD' A
#
# COMPACT_ATOMS: atom_id res chain seq x y z
N MET A 1 35.21 -8.83 5.13
CA MET A 1 34.65 -8.18 3.92
C MET A 1 33.65 -7.16 4.42
N LYS A 2 34.05 -5.89 4.50
CA LYS A 2 33.18 -4.81 5.01
C LYS A 2 32.28 -4.38 3.85
N THR A 3 30.99 -4.65 3.96
CA THR A 3 29.95 -4.16 3.04
C THR A 3 29.44 -2.80 3.50
N ASP A 4 30.35 -1.87 3.82
CA ASP A 4 30.01 -0.59 4.44
C ASP A 4 29.76 0.54 3.42
N ASP A 5 29.96 0.32 2.11
CA ASP A 5 30.05 1.43 1.16
C ASP A 5 29.13 1.33 -0.08
N ILE A 6 27.94 0.73 0.02
CA ILE A 6 26.89 1.01 -0.98
C ILE A 6 26.22 2.34 -0.61
N LYS A 7 26.94 3.45 -0.81
CA LYS A 7 26.33 4.78 -0.84
C LYS A 7 25.69 4.94 -2.22
N PRO A 8 24.36 5.03 -2.36
CA PRO A 8 23.78 5.28 -3.66
C PRO A 8 24.32 6.62 -4.16
N ALA A 9 24.93 6.61 -5.34
CA ALA A 9 25.32 7.81 -6.04
C ALA A 9 24.05 8.53 -6.51
N ILE A 10 23.38 9.23 -5.60
CA ILE A 10 22.30 10.13 -5.97
C ILE A 10 22.95 11.39 -6.54
N SER A 11 23.29 11.35 -7.82
CA SER A 11 23.46 12.55 -8.62
C SER A 11 22.07 13.13 -8.90
N SER A 12 21.54 13.94 -8.00
CA SER A 12 20.32 14.70 -8.27
C SER A 12 20.47 16.13 -7.77
N ASN A 13 20.36 17.08 -8.70
CA ASN A 13 20.10 18.49 -8.40
C ASN A 13 18.69 18.71 -7.80
N GLY A 14 18.15 17.72 -7.09
CA GLY A 14 16.84 17.72 -6.47
C GLY A 14 16.97 17.48 -4.96
N THR A 15 16.15 18.19 -4.19
CA THR A 15 16.10 18.06 -2.74
C THR A 15 15.72 16.64 -2.34
N GLN A 16 16.56 16.00 -1.53
CA GLN A 16 16.26 14.69 -0.97
C GLN A 16 15.16 14.81 0.09
N LEU A 17 14.11 14.01 -0.04
CA LEU A 17 12.99 13.96 0.90
C LEU A 17 12.89 12.55 1.48
N ALA A 18 12.80 12.48 2.81
CA ALA A 18 12.62 11.23 3.52
C ALA A 18 11.14 11.00 3.87
N ILE A 19 10.67 9.77 3.68
CA ILE A 19 9.39 9.30 4.21
C ILE A 19 9.65 8.78 5.63
N ILE A 20 9.16 9.49 6.64
CA ILE A 20 9.38 9.13 8.06
C ILE A 20 8.23 8.31 8.66
N GLY A 21 7.15 8.10 7.91
CA GLY A 21 6.00 7.34 8.37
C GLY A 21 4.92 7.19 7.29
N ILE A 22 4.01 6.24 7.52
CA ILE A 22 2.83 5.99 6.68
C ILE A 22 1.69 5.51 7.58
N GLY A 23 0.47 5.92 7.28
CA GLY A 23 -0.76 5.36 7.82
C GLY A 23 -1.46 4.55 6.74
N CYS A 24 -2.05 3.42 7.12
CA CYS A 24 -2.71 2.50 6.19
C CYS A 24 -4.12 2.19 6.69
N LEU A 25 -5.09 2.28 5.78
CA LEU A 25 -6.44 1.76 5.95
C LEU A 25 -6.92 1.36 4.55
N PHE A 26 -6.84 0.07 4.26
CA PHE A 26 -7.10 -0.49 2.94
C PHE A 26 -8.05 -1.70 3.06
N PRO A 27 -8.69 -2.14 1.95
CA PRO A 27 -9.47 -3.39 1.96
C PRO A 27 -8.63 -4.55 2.49
N GLN A 28 -9.19 -5.26 3.48
CA GLN A 28 -8.54 -6.37 4.18
C GLN A 28 -7.18 -6.01 4.84
N ALA A 29 -6.92 -4.74 5.14
CA ALA A 29 -5.71 -4.30 5.81
C ALA A 29 -5.94 -3.03 6.64
N ASP A 30 -6.09 -3.19 7.95
CA ASP A 30 -6.30 -2.11 8.92
C ASP A 30 -4.99 -1.47 9.42
N ASP A 31 -3.84 -2.03 9.04
CA ASP A 31 -2.52 -1.46 9.32
C ASP A 31 -1.51 -1.69 8.17
N ARG A 32 -0.31 -1.11 8.35
CA ARG A 32 0.77 -1.20 7.36
C ARG A 32 1.30 -2.62 7.18
N ASN A 33 1.31 -3.42 8.24
CA ASN A 33 1.85 -4.78 8.19
C ASN A 33 0.90 -5.69 7.41
N ALA A 34 -0.41 -5.60 7.67
CA ALA A 34 -1.44 -6.30 6.90
C ALA A 34 -1.44 -5.89 5.44
N TYR A 35 -1.33 -4.57 5.17
CA TYR A 35 -1.22 -4.08 3.79
C TYR A 35 -0.01 -4.66 3.06
N TRP A 36 1.16 -4.70 3.71
CA TRP A 36 2.36 -5.26 3.11
C TRP A 36 2.27 -6.76 2.88
N ALA A 37 1.66 -7.51 3.82
CA ALA A 37 1.40 -8.94 3.66
C ALA A 37 0.51 -9.21 2.43
N ASN A 38 -0.58 -8.45 2.26
CA ASN A 38 -1.48 -8.60 1.12
C ASN A 38 -0.75 -8.45 -0.23
N ILE A 39 0.16 -7.47 -0.34
CA ILE A 39 0.96 -7.28 -1.56
C ILE A 39 1.91 -8.46 -1.80
N MET A 40 2.63 -8.88 -0.76
CA MET A 40 3.61 -9.96 -0.85
C MET A 40 2.97 -11.30 -1.22
N GLU A 41 1.75 -11.54 -0.75
CA GLU A 41 0.98 -12.75 -0.99
C GLU A 41 0.11 -12.67 -2.26
N GLY A 42 0.02 -11.50 -2.90
CA GLY A 42 -0.79 -11.30 -4.10
C GLY A 42 -2.31 -11.42 -3.83
N VAL A 43 -2.75 -10.97 -2.66
CA VAL A 43 -4.16 -11.02 -2.24
C VAL A 43 -5.02 -10.13 -3.14
N ASP A 44 -6.05 -10.72 -3.76
CA ASP A 44 -7.15 -9.96 -4.36
C ASP A 44 -8.11 -9.51 -3.26
N ALA A 45 -8.09 -8.21 -2.97
CA ALA A 45 -8.89 -7.62 -1.92
C ALA A 45 -10.22 -7.03 -2.41
N ILE A 46 -10.56 -7.21 -3.69
CA ILE A 46 -11.83 -6.74 -4.26
C ILE A 46 -12.97 -7.62 -3.76
N THR A 47 -14.07 -6.98 -3.35
CA THR A 47 -15.29 -7.66 -2.90
C THR A 47 -16.50 -7.04 -3.55
N GLU A 48 -17.63 -7.75 -3.48
CA GLU A 48 -18.94 -7.15 -3.74
C GLU A 48 -19.19 -5.96 -2.81
N VAL A 49 -20.08 -5.07 -3.25
CA VAL A 49 -20.50 -3.91 -2.44
C VAL A 49 -21.19 -4.42 -1.17
N PRO A 50 -20.73 -4.03 0.03
CA PRO A 50 -21.41 -4.38 1.27
C PRO A 50 -22.84 -3.85 1.31
N ALA A 51 -23.78 -4.67 1.81
CA ALA A 51 -25.18 -4.29 1.97
C ALA A 51 -25.40 -3.06 2.87
N SER A 52 -24.40 -2.68 3.67
CA SER A 52 -24.41 -1.47 4.50
C SER A 52 -24.12 -0.17 3.74
N HIS A 53 -23.74 -0.23 2.47
CA HIS A 53 -23.40 0.95 1.67
C HIS A 53 -24.60 1.43 0.84
N TRP A 54 -24.91 0.73 -0.25
CA TRP A 54 -26.06 1.02 -1.11
C TRP A 54 -26.59 -0.29 -1.74
N PRO A 55 -27.89 -0.37 -2.10
CA PRO A 55 -28.42 -1.48 -2.89
C PRO A 55 -27.79 -1.49 -4.28
N VAL A 56 -27.27 -2.64 -4.70
CA VAL A 56 -26.58 -2.78 -5.99
C VAL A 56 -27.59 -2.87 -7.13
N GLU A 57 -28.77 -3.43 -6.84
CA GLU A 57 -29.88 -3.64 -7.77
C GLU A 57 -30.44 -2.34 -8.35
N ASP A 58 -30.20 -1.21 -7.68
CA ASP A 58 -30.60 0.12 -8.16
C ASP A 58 -29.71 0.63 -9.31
N TYR A 59 -28.56 -0.01 -9.55
CA TYR A 59 -27.51 0.49 -10.46
C TYR A 59 -27.00 -0.52 -11.49
N TYR A 60 -27.34 -1.80 -11.37
CA TYR A 60 -26.89 -2.86 -12.27
C TYR A 60 -28.10 -3.60 -12.88
N ASP A 61 -28.09 -3.81 -14.19
CA ASP A 61 -29.13 -4.50 -14.98
C ASP A 61 -28.93 -6.02 -15.06
#